data_AF-A0A1T4T5X3-F1
#
_entry.id   AF-A0A1T4T5X3-F1
#
_cell.length_a   1.000
_cell.length_b   1.000
_cell.length_c   1.000
_cell.angle_alpha   90.00
_cell.angle_beta   90.00
_cell.angle_gamma   90.00
#
_symmetry.space_group_name_H-M   'P 1'
#
loop_
_entity.id
_entity.type
_entity.pdbx_description
1 polymer ?
#
loop_
_entity_poly.entity_id
_entity_poly.type
_entity_poly.pdbx_seq_one_letter_code
_entity_poly.pdbx_strand_id
1 'polypeptide(L)'
;MPIYMEISRLYRTVTIVARGTITPEEVRAMAKRLADAQVRPFAKILEVAGARTQWTEAQIMQLAELLRPASNEKRGPVAFIVDMGRVGFPQAFARLTQSEGPISLFKSLHEARDWLKQVGQADATALPESERAGTVGVENASPWTDPEREGILIRGERQRGVRVGALNVA
;
A
#
# COMPACT_ATOMS: atom_id res chain seq x y z
N MET A 1 5.74 15.79 8.26
CA MET A 1 5.36 14.47 8.79
C MET A 1 5.65 13.47 7.69
N PRO A 2 6.60 12.54 7.86
CA PRO A 2 7.13 11.81 6.71
C PRO A 2 6.19 10.72 6.24
N ILE A 3 5.67 9.83 7.11
CA ILE A 3 4.80 8.73 6.67
C ILE A 3 3.57 8.59 7.59
N TYR A 4 2.38 8.65 6.99
CA TYR A 4 1.12 8.19 7.56
C TYR A 4 0.73 6.86 6.90
N MET A 5 0.25 5.92 7.69
CA MET A 5 -0.23 4.63 7.22
C MET A 5 -1.57 4.28 7.87
N GLU A 6 -2.48 3.75 7.06
CA GLU A 6 -3.78 3.27 7.48
C GLU A 6 -3.98 1.84 7.01
N ILE A 7 -4.51 1.00 7.89
CA ILE A 7 -4.89 -0.38 7.57
C ILE A 7 -6.40 -0.51 7.74
N SER A 8 -7.08 -0.86 6.65
CA SER A 8 -8.49 -1.26 6.64
C SER A 8 -8.56 -2.77 6.43
N ARG A 9 -8.95 -3.51 7.47
CA ARG A 9 -9.06 -4.98 7.40
C ARG A 9 -10.32 -5.41 6.69
N LEU A 10 -11.41 -4.65 6.85
CA LEU A 10 -12.69 -4.92 6.19
C LEU A 10 -12.51 -4.96 4.66
N TYR A 11 -11.78 -3.99 4.12
CA TYR A 11 -11.52 -3.88 2.68
C TYR A 11 -10.16 -4.42 2.24
N ARG A 12 -9.45 -5.12 3.13
CA ARG A 12 -8.11 -5.68 2.88
C ARG A 12 -7.19 -4.70 2.11
N THR A 13 -7.15 -3.46 2.59
CA THR A 13 -6.45 -2.35 1.93
C THR A 13 -5.54 -1.64 2.93
N VAL A 14 -4.38 -1.21 2.45
CA VAL A 14 -3.44 -0.35 3.17
C VAL A 14 -3.28 0.95 2.38
N THR A 15 -3.43 2.08 3.04
CA THR A 15 -3.08 3.39 2.46
C THR A 15 -1.86 3.96 3.15
N ILE A 16 -0.88 4.39 2.38
CA ILE A 16 0.34 5.03 2.88
C ILE A 16 0.46 6.39 2.20
N VAL A 17 0.63 7.43 2.99
CA VAL A 17 0.83 8.81 2.54
C VAL A 17 2.19 9.27 3.04
N ALA A 18 3.10 9.57 2.13
CA ALA A 18 4.43 10.05 2.44
C ALA A 18 4.67 11.49 1.95
N ARG A 19 5.18 12.37 2.83
CA ARG A 19 5.38 13.80 2.54
C ARG A 19 6.69 14.34 3.13
N GLY A 20 7.42 15.13 2.36
CA GLY A 20 8.71 15.69 2.76
C GLY A 20 9.87 14.70 2.57
N THR A 21 10.99 14.93 3.23
CA THR A 21 12.15 14.03 3.17
C THR A 21 11.86 12.78 3.99
N ILE A 22 11.96 11.61 3.36
CA ILE A 22 11.74 10.30 3.98
C ILE A 22 13.07 9.59 4.14
N THR A 23 13.35 9.10 5.34
CA THR A 23 14.59 8.37 5.61
C THR A 23 14.44 6.86 5.34
N PRO A 24 15.54 6.13 5.06
CA PRO A 24 15.50 4.67 4.97
C PRO A 24 14.94 3.98 6.22
N GLU A 25 15.21 4.53 7.41
CA GLU A 25 14.74 4.01 8.71
C GLU A 25 13.21 4.06 8.80
N GLU A 26 12.61 5.16 8.33
CA GLU A 26 11.15 5.35 8.35
C GLU A 26 10.44 4.33 7.46
N VAL A 27 11.01 4.03 6.30
CA VAL A 27 10.43 3.03 5.40
C VAL A 27 10.68 1.61 5.90
N ARG A 28 11.82 1.33 6.54
CA ARG A 28 12.03 0.04 7.24
C ARG A 28 11.03 -0.15 8.37
N ALA A 29 10.77 0.90 9.17
CA ALA A 29 9.77 0.86 10.24
C ALA A 29 8.36 0.60 9.69
N MET A 30 7.99 1.25 8.58
CA MET A 30 6.75 1.00 7.86
C MET A 30 6.66 -0.45 7.34
N ALA A 31 7.70 -0.94 6.67
CA ALA A 31 7.74 -2.30 6.13
C ALA A 31 7.65 -3.36 7.22
N LYS A 32 8.35 -3.16 8.35
CA LYS A 32 8.23 -4.02 9.53
C LYS A 32 6.80 -4.02 10.06
N ARG A 33 6.14 -2.86 10.15
CA ARG A 33 4.75 -2.78 10.62
C ARG A 33 3.78 -3.52 9.69
N LEU A 34 3.97 -3.46 8.37
CA LEU A 34 3.17 -4.23 7.41
C LEU A 34 3.36 -5.75 7.59
N ALA A 35 4.60 -6.17 7.85
CA ALA A 35 4.93 -7.56 8.12
C ALA A 35 4.31 -8.05 9.43
N ASP A 36 4.52 -7.31 10.53
CA ASP A 36 4.00 -7.65 11.86
C ASP A 36 2.46 -7.70 11.87
N ALA A 37 1.80 -6.80 11.12
CA ALA A 37 0.33 -6.78 11.00
C ALA A 37 -0.24 -7.87 10.07
N GLN A 38 0.63 -8.65 9.41
CA GLN A 38 0.28 -9.72 8.46
C GLN A 38 -0.59 -9.24 7.28
N VAL A 39 -0.35 -8.03 6.80
CA VAL A 39 -1.13 -7.40 5.71
C VAL A 39 -0.39 -7.36 4.37
N ARG A 40 0.62 -8.22 4.17
CA ARG A 40 1.36 -8.31 2.90
C ARG A 40 0.45 -8.62 1.69
N PRO A 41 -0.59 -9.48 1.81
CA PRO A 41 -1.51 -9.76 0.70
C PRO A 41 -2.52 -8.63 0.41
N PHE A 42 -2.62 -7.60 1.26
CA PHE A 42 -3.61 -6.53 1.08
C PHE A 42 -3.26 -5.65 -0.12
N ALA A 43 -4.27 -5.06 -0.78
CA ALA A 43 -4.04 -4.01 -1.76
C ALA A 43 -3.39 -2.79 -1.08
N LYS A 44 -2.50 -2.09 -1.79
CA LYS A 44 -1.75 -0.96 -1.25
C LYS A 44 -1.86 0.26 -2.15
N ILE A 45 -2.20 1.41 -1.57
CA ILE A 45 -2.11 2.72 -2.22
C ILE A 45 -1.00 3.51 -1.55
N LEU A 46 0.02 3.91 -2.29
CA LEU A 46 1.18 4.67 -1.80
C LEU A 46 1.18 6.05 -2.45
N GLU A 47 0.71 7.07 -1.74
CA GLU A 47 0.81 8.46 -2.17
C GLU A 47 2.15 9.05 -1.74
N VAL A 48 3.04 9.27 -2.71
CA VAL A 48 4.42 9.68 -2.49
C VAL A 48 4.82 10.89 -3.33
N ALA A 49 3.86 11.56 -3.98
CA ALA A 49 4.13 12.68 -4.88
C ALA A 49 4.79 13.87 -4.14
N GLY A 50 4.42 14.06 -2.87
CA GLY A 50 5.05 15.05 -1.99
C GLY A 50 6.27 14.55 -1.23
N ALA A 51 6.73 13.31 -1.44
CA ALA A 51 7.89 12.74 -0.77
C ALA A 51 9.19 12.97 -1.56
N ARG A 52 10.31 12.99 -0.84
CA ARG A 52 11.66 12.96 -1.41
C ARG A 52 12.46 11.88 -0.70
N THR A 53 13.07 10.99 -1.48
CA THR A 53 13.99 9.95 -1.01
C THR A 53 15.30 10.08 -1.77
N GLN A 54 16.42 9.79 -1.12
CA GLN A 54 17.72 9.63 -1.76
C GLN A 54 18.19 8.21 -1.50
N TRP A 55 17.67 7.26 -2.27
CA TRP A 55 17.91 5.85 -2.04
C TRP A 55 18.83 5.27 -3.09
N THR A 56 19.78 4.44 -2.65
CA THR A 56 20.59 3.63 -3.53
C THR A 56 19.80 2.40 -3.98
N GLU A 57 20.18 1.80 -5.10
CA GLU A 57 19.57 0.54 -5.57
C GLU A 57 19.66 -0.58 -4.53
N ALA A 58 20.79 -0.67 -3.81
CA ALA A 58 20.97 -1.64 -2.73
C ALA A 58 19.95 -1.46 -1.59
N GLN A 59 19.60 -0.21 -1.24
CA GLN A 59 18.56 0.07 -0.24
C GLN A 59 17.16 -0.33 -0.75
N ILE A 60 16.88 -0.14 -2.03
CA ILE A 60 15.62 -0.57 -2.65
C ILE A 60 15.52 -2.10 -2.63
N MET A 61 16.61 -2.81 -2.94
CA MET A 61 16.65 -4.27 -2.87
C MET A 61 16.42 -4.77 -1.43
N GLN A 62 17.08 -4.18 -0.43
CA GLN A 62 16.85 -4.54 0.97
C GLN A 62 15.39 -4.35 1.41
N LEU A 63 14.74 -3.26 0.94
CA LEU A 63 13.32 -3.06 1.19
C LEU A 63 12.47 -4.14 0.51
N ALA A 64 12.76 -4.49 -0.74
CA ALA A 64 12.05 -5.52 -1.49
C ALA A 64 12.14 -6.88 -0.77
N GLU A 65 13.33 -7.28 -0.32
CA GLU A 65 13.53 -8.50 0.47
C GLU A 65 12.74 -8.49 1.79
N LEU A 66 12.74 -7.37 2.52
CA LEU A 66 11.97 -7.25 3.76
C LEU A 66 10.46 -7.43 3.52
N LEU A 67 9.95 -6.93 2.39
CA LEU A 67 8.55 -7.00 1.99
C LEU A 67 8.19 -8.31 1.26
N ARG A 68 9.17 -9.11 0.85
CA ARG A 68 8.95 -10.38 0.16
C ARG A 68 8.13 -11.35 1.03
N PRO A 69 7.04 -11.92 0.53
CA PRO A 69 6.24 -12.90 1.27
C PRO A 69 7.09 -14.07 1.77
N ALA A 70 6.83 -14.56 2.99
CA ALA A 70 7.56 -15.69 3.57
C ALA A 70 7.08 -17.06 3.07
N SER A 71 5.96 -17.10 2.35
CA SER A 71 5.30 -18.29 1.81
C SER A 71 4.97 -18.09 0.33
N ASN A 72 4.32 -19.07 -0.31
CA ASN A 72 3.77 -18.94 -1.67
C ASN A 72 2.63 -17.91 -1.79
N GLU A 73 2.32 -17.14 -0.74
CA GLU A 73 1.37 -16.02 -0.85
C GLU A 73 1.93 -14.91 -1.75
N LYS A 74 1.10 -14.45 -2.68
CA LYS A 74 1.44 -13.29 -3.51
C LYS A 74 1.28 -11.99 -2.72
N ARG A 75 2.11 -11.00 -3.03
CA ARG A 75 1.88 -9.63 -2.55
C ARG A 75 0.62 -9.10 -3.24
N GLY A 76 -0.22 -8.40 -2.48
CA GLY A 76 -1.36 -7.68 -3.05
C GLY A 76 -0.93 -6.57 -4.03
N PRO A 77 -1.86 -6.09 -4.87
CA PRO A 77 -1.55 -5.04 -5.84
C PRO A 77 -1.05 -3.76 -5.17
N VAL A 78 -0.06 -3.10 -5.78
CA VAL A 78 0.52 -1.85 -5.28
C VAL A 78 0.32 -0.73 -6.30
N ALA A 79 -0.45 0.29 -5.92
CA ALA A 79 -0.65 1.50 -6.70
C ALA A 79 0.17 2.65 -6.10
N PHE A 80 1.14 3.16 -6.85
CA PHE A 80 1.90 4.35 -6.47
C PHE A 80 1.24 5.60 -7.07
N ILE A 81 1.01 6.63 -6.26
CA ILE A 81 0.64 7.97 -6.74
C ILE A 81 1.88 8.85 -6.63
N VAL A 82 2.36 9.32 -7.76
CA VAL A 82 3.70 9.91 -7.91
C VAL A 82 3.63 11.30 -8.55
N ASP A 83 4.67 12.10 -8.32
CA ASP A 83 4.98 13.22 -9.20
C ASP A 83 5.76 12.65 -10.39
N MET A 84 5.24 12.83 -11.62
CA MET A 84 5.84 12.26 -12.83
C MET A 84 7.25 12.80 -13.14
N GLY A 85 7.61 13.96 -12.60
CA GLY A 85 8.97 14.48 -12.66
C GLY A 85 9.94 13.81 -11.67
N ARG A 86 9.46 12.95 -10.76
CA ARG A 86 10.22 12.33 -9.66
C ARG A 86 9.83 10.86 -9.43
N VAL A 87 9.94 10.02 -10.46
CA VAL A 87 9.51 8.60 -10.42
C VAL A 87 10.62 7.58 -10.13
N GLY A 88 11.86 8.02 -9.89
CA GLY A 88 13.03 7.13 -9.81
C GLY A 88 12.87 5.96 -8.83
N PHE A 89 12.51 6.22 -7.57
CA PHE A 89 12.31 5.17 -6.58
C PHE A 89 11.10 4.24 -6.90
N PRO A 90 9.87 4.75 -7.10
CA PRO A 90 8.72 3.90 -7.40
C PRO A 90 8.92 3.01 -8.63
N GLN A 91 9.57 3.54 -9.68
CA GLN A 91 9.85 2.79 -10.90
C GLN A 91 10.88 1.69 -10.67
N ALA A 92 11.98 1.98 -9.95
CA ALA A 92 12.99 0.99 -9.62
C ALA A 92 12.42 -0.14 -8.75
N PHE A 93 11.60 0.19 -7.74
CA PHE A 93 10.92 -0.79 -6.91
C PHE A 93 9.96 -1.67 -7.72
N ALA A 94 9.15 -1.07 -8.60
CA ALA A 94 8.23 -1.80 -9.47
C ALA A 94 8.96 -2.81 -10.36
N ARG A 95 10.08 -2.39 -10.98
CA ARG A 95 10.91 -3.26 -11.81
C ARG A 95 11.49 -4.43 -11.02
N LEU A 96 12.01 -4.19 -9.82
CA LEU A 96 12.66 -5.21 -9.00
C LEU A 96 11.68 -6.24 -8.43
N THR A 97 10.41 -5.87 -8.27
CA THR A 97 9.42 -6.69 -7.56
C THR A 97 8.26 -7.16 -8.43
N GLN A 98 8.36 -7.01 -9.76
CA GLN A 98 7.28 -7.33 -10.71
C GLN A 98 6.78 -8.79 -10.63
N SER A 99 7.62 -9.74 -10.21
CA SER A 99 7.25 -11.16 -10.05
C SER A 99 6.46 -11.45 -8.79
N GLU A 100 6.44 -10.54 -7.82
CA GLU A 100 5.87 -10.76 -6.49
C GLU A 100 4.40 -10.30 -6.39
N GLY A 101 3.92 -9.52 -7.37
CA GLY A 101 2.54 -9.02 -7.45
C GLY A 101 2.45 -7.77 -8.33
N PRO A 102 1.26 -7.44 -8.85
CA PRO A 102 1.09 -6.33 -9.78
C PRO A 102 1.39 -4.97 -9.14
N ILE A 103 2.11 -4.11 -9.87
CA ILE A 103 2.46 -2.76 -9.45
C ILE A 103 2.17 -1.79 -10.59
N SER A 104 1.61 -0.62 -10.29
CA SER A 104 1.39 0.44 -11.27
C SER A 104 1.56 1.83 -10.64
N LEU A 105 1.92 2.80 -11.48
CA LEU A 105 2.18 4.19 -11.10
C LEU A 105 1.09 5.08 -11.73
N PHE A 106 0.58 6.03 -10.96
CA PHE A 106 -0.55 6.91 -11.30
C PHE A 106 -0.25 8.36 -10.92
N LYS A 107 -0.95 9.30 -11.55
CA LYS A 107 -0.86 10.73 -11.20
C LYS A 107 -1.90 11.12 -10.15
N SER A 108 -2.95 10.32 -9.98
CA SER A 108 -4.05 10.62 -9.09
C SER A 108 -4.51 9.41 -8.28
N LEU A 109 -5.12 9.69 -7.12
CA LEU A 109 -5.77 8.68 -6.29
C LEU A 109 -6.95 8.03 -7.00
N HIS A 110 -7.65 8.76 -7.87
CA HIS A 110 -8.80 8.24 -8.60
C HIS A 110 -8.39 7.11 -9.54
N GLU A 111 -7.41 7.35 -10.41
CA GLU A 111 -6.87 6.33 -11.33
C GLU A 111 -6.35 5.10 -10.58
N ALA A 112 -5.62 5.32 -9.48
CA ALA A 112 -5.10 4.24 -8.64
C ALA A 112 -6.22 3.35 -8.08
N ARG A 113 -7.34 3.95 -7.65
CA ARG A 113 -8.49 3.22 -7.11
C ARG A 113 -9.21 2.42 -8.18
N ASP A 114 -9.39 2.99 -9.36
CA ASP A 114 -10.08 2.31 -10.46
C ASP A 114 -9.26 1.11 -10.95
N TRP A 115 -7.93 1.25 -11.04
CA TRP A 115 -7.04 0.14 -11.33
C TRP A 115 -7.10 -0.96 -10.26
N LEU A 116 -7.09 -0.60 -8.96
CA LEU A 116 -7.20 -1.59 -7.89
C LEU A 116 -8.52 -2.38 -7.93
N LYS A 117 -9.63 -1.73 -8.29
CA LYS A 117 -10.91 -2.42 -8.51
C LYS A 117 -10.82 -3.44 -9.64
N GLN A 118 -10.23 -3.04 -10.77
CA GLN A 118 -10.08 -3.90 -11.95
C GLN A 118 -9.18 -5.11 -11.65
N VAL A 119 -8.04 -4.90 -10.97
CA VAL A 119 -7.12 -5.99 -10.61
C VAL A 119 -7.76 -6.93 -9.58
N GLY A 120 -8.45 -6.40 -8.57
CA GLY A 120 -9.16 -7.21 -7.58
C GLY A 120 -10.28 -8.06 -8.19
N GLN A 121 -11.01 -7.52 -9.17
CA GLN A 121 -12.02 -8.27 -9.93
C GLN A 121 -11.40 -9.38 -10.79
N ALA A 122 -10.26 -9.11 -11.42
CA ALA A 122 -9.54 -10.11 -12.21
C ALA A 122 -9.04 -11.28 -11.34
N ASP A 123 -8.51 -10.99 -10.15
CA ASP A 123 -8.10 -12.01 -9.18
C ASP A 123 -9.29 -12.82 -8.65
N ALA A 124 -10.42 -12.19 -8.35
CA ALA A 124 -11.64 -12.88 -7.90
C ALA A 124 -12.25 -13.78 -8.98
N THR A 125 -12.15 -13.37 -10.25
CA THR A 125 -12.64 -14.15 -11.40
C THR A 125 -11.73 -15.35 -11.69
N ALA A 126 -10.45 -15.31 -11.30
CA ALA A 126 -9.52 -16.43 -11.45
C ALA A 126 -9.71 -17.56 -10.42
N LEU A 127 -10.50 -17.34 -9.35
CA LEU A 127 -10.81 -18.35 -8.34
C LEU A 127 -11.87 -19.36 -8.84
N PRO A 128 -11.81 -20.63 -8.40
CA PRO A 128 -12.82 -21.64 -8.74
C PRO A 128 -14.21 -21.27 -8.22
N GLU A 129 -15.26 -21.66 -8.94
CA GLU A 129 -16.65 -21.23 -8.72
C GLU A 129 -17.18 -21.52 -7.30
N SER A 130 -16.66 -22.57 -6.66
CA SER A 130 -16.96 -22.93 -5.26
C SER A 130 -16.47 -21.91 -4.22
N GLU A 131 -15.48 -21.08 -4.55
CA GLU A 131 -14.92 -20.04 -3.67
C GLU A 131 -15.50 -18.65 -3.96
N ARG A 132 -16.19 -18.46 -5.10
CA ARG A 132 -16.77 -17.18 -5.51
C ARG A 132 -18.01 -16.81 -4.67
N ALA A 133 -18.74 -17.79 -4.14
CA ALA A 133 -20.02 -17.60 -3.43
C ALA A 133 -19.93 -16.77 -2.14
N GLY A 134 -18.72 -16.52 -1.60
CA GLY A 134 -18.51 -15.72 -0.37
C GLY A 134 -18.19 -14.24 -0.58
N THR A 135 -18.10 -13.75 -1.83
CA THR A 135 -17.60 -12.38 -2.13
C THR A 135 -18.68 -11.34 -2.44
N VAL A 136 -19.96 -11.73 -2.35
CA VAL A 136 -21.11 -10.87 -2.65
C VAL A 136 -21.35 -9.88 -1.50
N GLY A 137 -20.66 -8.73 -1.52
CA GLY A 137 -20.92 -7.68 -0.52
C GLY A 137 -20.04 -6.42 -0.55
N VAL A 138 -18.96 -6.40 -1.36
CA VAL A 138 -17.97 -5.31 -1.31
C VAL A 138 -18.07 -4.34 -2.50
N GLU A 139 -19.07 -4.50 -3.37
CA GLU A 139 -19.11 -3.86 -4.70
C GLU A 139 -19.18 -2.31 -4.69
N ASN A 140 -19.54 -1.68 -3.56
CA ASN A 140 -19.55 -0.21 -3.41
C ASN A 140 -18.81 0.30 -2.17
N ALA A 141 -18.00 -0.55 -1.56
CA ALA A 141 -17.52 -0.33 -0.22
C ALA A 141 -16.11 0.29 -0.25
N SER A 142 -16.01 1.53 0.25
CA SER A 142 -14.77 2.32 0.17
C SER A 142 -13.88 2.02 1.38
N PRO A 143 -12.54 1.84 1.23
CA PRO A 143 -11.60 1.62 2.33
C PRO A 143 -11.79 2.57 3.52
N TRP A 144 -12.22 3.79 3.20
CA TRP A 144 -12.45 4.90 4.13
C TRP A 144 -13.75 4.81 4.93
N THR A 145 -14.55 3.77 4.77
CA THR A 145 -15.75 3.54 5.60
C THR A 145 -15.56 2.40 6.59
N ASP A 146 -14.34 1.84 6.71
CA ASP A 146 -14.00 0.85 7.73
C ASP A 146 -14.02 1.56 9.11
N PRO A 147 -14.95 1.23 10.01
CA PRO A 147 -15.02 1.85 11.34
C PRO A 147 -13.84 1.45 12.23
N GLU A 148 -13.19 0.32 11.94
CA GLU A 148 -12.11 -0.26 12.74
C GLU A 148 -10.72 -0.01 12.12
N ARG A 149 -10.60 0.97 11.22
CA ARG A 149 -9.34 1.31 10.56
C ARG A 149 -8.25 1.73 11.56
N GLU A 150 -7.07 1.17 11.38
CA GLU A 150 -5.90 1.43 12.23
C GLU A 150 -5.01 2.50 11.57
N GLY A 151 -4.99 3.72 12.11
CA GLY A 151 -4.11 4.80 11.66
C GLY A 151 -2.81 4.88 12.46
N ILE A 152 -1.69 5.08 11.77
CA ILE A 152 -0.35 5.12 12.36
C ILE A 152 0.47 6.22 11.71
N LEU A 153 1.15 7.01 12.55
CA LEU A 153 2.14 7.99 12.12
C LEU A 153 3.54 7.47 12.44
N ILE A 154 4.45 7.55 11.46
CA ILE A 154 5.85 7.13 11.59
C ILE A 154 6.76 8.35 11.36
N ARG A 155 7.71 8.57 12.26
CA ARG A 155 8.74 9.63 12.17
C ARG A 155 10.03 9.18 12.85
N GLY A 156 11.10 9.03 12.08
CA GLY A 156 12.31 8.33 12.52
C GLY A 156 11.96 6.97 13.13
N GLU A 157 12.43 6.72 14.34
CA GLU A 157 12.12 5.49 15.10
C GLU A 157 10.80 5.54 15.86
N ARG A 158 10.14 6.70 15.94
CA ARG A 158 8.91 6.87 16.71
C ARG A 158 7.69 6.46 15.89
N GLN A 159 6.81 5.68 16.50
CA GLN A 159 5.50 5.32 15.96
C GLN A 159 4.41 5.78 16.92
N ARG A 160 3.32 6.33 16.39
CA ARG A 160 2.16 6.76 17.19
C ARG A 160 0.87 6.32 16.52
N GLY A 161 0.00 5.66 17.29
CA GLY A 161 -1.37 5.38 16.85
C GLY A 161 -2.18 6.67 16.72
N VAL A 162 -2.95 6.78 15.64
CA VAL A 162 -3.83 7.91 15.34
C VAL A 162 -5.26 7.37 15.32
N ARG A 163 -6.13 7.97 16.12
CA ARG A 163 -7.57 7.71 16.00
C ARG A 163 -8.04 8.31 14.68
N VAL A 164 -8.38 7.45 13.73
CA VAL A 164 -8.97 7.90 12.47
C VAL A 164 -10.47 8.08 12.71
N GLY A 165 -10.84 9.16 13.41
CA GLY A 165 -12.24 9.58 13.50
C GLY A 165 -12.82 9.70 12.09
N ALA A 166 -14.11 9.43 11.93
CA ALA A 166 -14.83 9.73 10.69
C ALA A 166 -14.37 11.11 10.22
N LEU A 167 -13.61 11.18 9.13
CA LEU A 167 -13.33 12.44 8.47
C LEU A 167 -14.70 12.90 8.01
N ASN A 168 -15.32 13.80 8.78
CA ASN A 168 -16.50 14.52 8.36
C ASN A 168 -16.08 15.24 7.09
N VAL A 169 -16.49 14.68 5.96
CA VAL A 169 -16.44 15.36 4.67
C VAL A 169 -17.45 16.49 4.79
N ALA A 170 -16.95 17.68 5.08
CA ALA A 170 -17.69 18.92 4.95
C ALA A 170 -17.76 19.33 3.48
#